data_AF-A0A9E2LXC1-F1
#
_entry.id   AF-A0A9E2LXC1-F1
#
_cell.length_a   1.000
_cell.length_b   1.000
_cell.length_c   1.000
_cell.angle_alpha   90.00
_cell.angle_beta   90.00
_cell.angle_gamma   90.00
#
_symmetry.space_group_name_H-M   'P 1'
#
loop_
_entity.id
_entity.type
_entity.pdbx_description
1 polymer ?
#
loop_
_entity_poly.entity_id
_entity_poly.type
_entity_poly.pdbx_seq_one_letter_code
_entity_poly.pdbx_strand_id
1 'polypeptide(L)'
;MLNVTGGHLEGVMGRLQALEEPSFEDLTHAQLYELLDRAIYCNDDRTPAQVASDAERYFKFDLLTNGGESFDRFKSFIAMANGQVRILFTELSSEPVGVCVDLAEFVATVTAFLGWLKVEAKNAG
;
A
#
# COMPACT_ATOMS: atom_id res chain seq x y z
N MET A 1 -8.45 1.37 -18.31
CA MET A 1 -7.57 1.49 -17.14
C MET A 1 -7.83 0.45 -16.04
N LEU A 2 -9.00 -0.23 -16.01
CA LEU A 2 -9.32 -1.23 -14.98
C LEU A 2 -8.37 -2.46 -14.96
N ASN A 3 -7.79 -2.84 -16.10
CA ASN A 3 -6.83 -3.95 -16.17
C ASN A 3 -5.52 -3.67 -15.40
N VAL A 4 -5.09 -2.41 -15.33
CA VAL A 4 -3.88 -2.01 -14.59
C VAL A 4 -4.14 -2.12 -13.09
N THR A 5 -5.26 -1.55 -12.61
CA THR A 5 -5.70 -1.67 -11.21
C THR A 5 -5.85 -3.13 -10.78
N GLY A 6 -6.41 -3.99 -11.63
CA GLY A 6 -6.51 -5.42 -11.38
C GLY A 6 -5.16 -6.10 -11.16
N GLY A 7 -4.18 -5.82 -12.04
CA GLY A 7 -2.82 -6.35 -11.91
C GLY A 7 -2.11 -5.90 -10.63
N HIS A 8 -2.27 -4.64 -10.21
CA HIS A 8 -1.71 -4.17 -8.95
C HIS A 8 -2.34 -4.86 -7.73
N LEU A 9 -3.66 -5.03 -7.72
CA LEU A 9 -4.35 -5.74 -6.64
C LEU A 9 -3.95 -7.22 -6.58
N GLU A 10 -3.80 -7.90 -7.72
CA GLU A 10 -3.25 -9.27 -7.76
C GLU A 10 -1.82 -9.32 -7.17
N GLY A 11 -0.97 -8.35 -7.49
CA GLY A 11 0.37 -8.22 -6.94
C GLY A 11 0.43 -7.89 -5.44
N VAL A 12 -0.55 -7.14 -4.92
CA VAL A 12 -0.72 -6.91 -3.48
C VAL A 12 -1.14 -8.21 -2.79
N MET A 13 -2.15 -8.89 -3.33
CA MET A 13 -2.69 -10.14 -2.77
C MET A 13 -1.61 -11.22 -2.67
N GLY A 14 -0.74 -11.35 -3.67
CA GLY A 14 0.39 -12.29 -3.64
C GLY A 14 1.47 -11.97 -2.61
N ARG A 15 1.50 -10.75 -2.07
CA ARG A 15 2.52 -10.26 -1.13
C ARG A 15 1.98 -9.94 0.27
N LEU A 16 0.66 -10.03 0.51
CA LEU A 16 0.03 -9.61 1.77
C LEU A 16 0.76 -10.11 3.02
N GLN A 17 1.07 -11.42 3.08
CA GLN A 17 1.78 -11.97 4.24
C GLN A 17 3.16 -11.37 4.47
N ALA A 18 3.86 -10.94 3.40
CA ALA A 18 5.17 -10.30 3.52
C ALA A 18 5.07 -8.85 4.05
N LEU A 19 3.89 -8.24 3.99
CA LEU A 19 3.62 -6.91 4.53
C LEU A 19 3.41 -6.91 6.05
N GLU A 20 3.37 -8.07 6.69
CA GLU A 20 3.31 -8.15 8.15
C GLU A 20 4.57 -7.53 8.75
N GLU A 21 4.38 -6.56 9.62
CA GLU A 21 5.44 -5.89 10.37
C GLU A 21 4.93 -5.57 11.78
N PRO A 22 5.24 -6.43 12.77
CA PRO A 22 4.75 -6.26 14.15
C PRO A 22 5.13 -4.93 14.79
N SER A 23 6.25 -4.32 14.38
CA SER A 23 6.67 -3.01 14.93
C SER A 23 5.73 -1.85 14.57
N PHE A 24 4.75 -2.07 13.70
CA PHE A 24 3.75 -1.06 13.34
C PHE A 24 2.52 -1.05 14.24
N GLU A 25 2.39 -2.01 15.16
CA GLU A 25 1.21 -2.16 16.02
C GLU A 25 0.92 -0.89 16.84
N ASP A 26 1.94 -0.31 17.46
CA ASP A 26 1.80 0.86 18.33
C ASP A 26 1.77 2.20 17.57
N LEU A 27 1.92 2.17 16.23
CA LEU A 27 1.96 3.39 15.43
C LEU A 27 0.56 3.83 15.03
N THR A 28 0.25 5.12 15.23
CA THR A 28 -0.93 5.75 14.64
C THR A 28 -0.87 5.75 13.11
N HIS A 29 -1.99 6.00 12.42
CA HIS A 29 -2.02 6.09 10.96
C HIS A 29 -1.06 7.17 10.43
N ALA A 30 -1.04 8.34 11.07
CA ALA A 30 -0.13 9.43 10.70
C ALA A 30 1.34 9.03 10.88
N GLN A 31 1.71 8.47 12.04
CA GLN A 31 3.09 8.05 12.30
C GLN A 31 3.56 6.95 11.34
N LEU A 32 2.70 5.96 11.06
CA LEU A 32 3.04 4.89 10.14
C LEU A 32 3.18 5.42 8.70
N TYR A 33 2.27 6.30 8.29
CA TYR A 33 2.34 6.95 6.99
C TYR A 33 3.66 7.74 6.84
N GLU A 34 3.99 8.59 7.82
CA GLU A 34 5.21 9.40 7.82
C GLU A 34 6.46 8.53 7.82
N LEU A 35 6.47 7.43 8.57
CA LEU A 35 7.57 6.48 8.60
C LEU A 35 7.82 5.90 7.21
N LEU A 36 6.77 5.43 6.53
CA LEU A 36 6.89 4.82 5.21
C LEU A 36 7.24 5.85 4.12
N ASP A 37 6.61 7.03 4.15
CA ASP A 37 6.90 8.12 3.20
C ASP A 37 8.35 8.58 3.33
N ARG A 38 8.83 8.72 4.57
CA ARG A 38 10.23 9.07 4.83
C ARG A 38 11.18 7.97 4.40
N ALA A 39 10.89 6.71 4.75
CA ALA A 39 11.74 5.57 4.43
C ALA A 39 11.92 5.38 2.91
N ILE A 40 10.86 5.59 2.13
CA ILE A 40 10.80 5.19 0.72
C ILE A 40 11.05 6.39 -0.22
N TYR A 41 10.52 7.57 0.10
CA TYR A 41 10.46 8.68 -0.85
C TYR A 41 11.17 9.97 -0.43
N CYS A 42 11.41 10.20 0.87
CA CYS A 42 12.05 11.45 1.29
C CYS A 42 13.56 11.45 1.04
N ASN A 43 14.04 12.53 0.42
CA ASN A 43 15.44 12.88 0.36
C ASN A 43 15.76 13.84 1.53
N ASP A 44 16.23 13.28 2.65
CA ASP A 44 16.61 14.00 3.86
C ASP A 44 18.12 13.84 4.14
N ASP A 45 18.60 14.36 5.28
CA ASP A 45 20.03 14.35 5.64
C ASP A 45 20.56 12.96 6.05
N ARG A 46 19.81 11.86 5.80
CA ARG A 46 20.28 10.50 6.09
C ARG A 46 21.48 10.14 5.21
N THR A 47 22.40 9.39 5.79
CA THR A 47 23.54 8.83 5.05
C THR A 47 23.08 7.78 4.03
N PRO A 48 23.85 7.53 2.96
CA PRO A 48 23.53 6.47 2.00
C PRO A 48 23.35 5.09 2.64
N ALA A 49 24.08 4.79 3.72
CA ALA A 49 23.93 3.53 4.45
C ALA A 49 22.59 3.41 5.18
N GLN A 50 22.09 4.51 5.76
CA GLN A 50 20.78 4.55 6.40
C GLN A 50 19.66 4.41 5.36
N VAL A 51 19.79 5.10 4.22
CA VAL A 51 18.84 4.97 3.10
C VAL A 51 18.80 3.53 2.59
N ALA A 52 19.95 2.87 2.42
CA ALA A 52 20.01 1.49 1.99
C ALA A 52 19.32 0.53 2.99
N SER A 53 19.58 0.70 4.29
CA SER A 53 18.94 -0.11 5.34
C SER A 53 17.43 0.09 5.39
N ASP A 54 16.94 1.32 5.23
CA ASP A 54 15.50 1.62 5.19
C ASP A 54 14.85 1.05 3.93
N ALA A 55 15.53 1.16 2.78
CA ALA A 55 15.05 0.57 1.53
C ALA A 55 14.94 -0.96 1.64
N GLU A 56 15.96 -1.65 2.18
CA GLU A 56 15.90 -3.10 2.39
C GLU A 56 14.70 -3.52 3.26
N ARG A 57 14.37 -2.70 4.27
CA ARG A 57 13.30 -3.02 5.22
C ARG A 57 11.90 -2.65 4.71
N TYR A 58 11.76 -1.47 4.11
CA TYR A 58 10.46 -0.86 3.86
C TYR A 58 10.05 -0.85 2.38
N PHE A 59 10.94 -1.17 1.44
CA PHE A 59 10.60 -1.18 0.01
C PHE A 59 9.51 -2.21 -0.34
N LYS A 60 9.28 -3.23 0.51
CA LYS A 60 8.14 -4.15 0.36
C LYS A 60 6.77 -3.44 0.43
N PHE A 61 6.70 -2.26 1.04
CA PHE A 61 5.51 -1.41 1.13
C PHE A 61 5.42 -0.40 -0.03
N ASP A 62 6.42 -0.32 -0.91
CA ASP A 62 6.33 0.43 -2.15
C ASP A 62 5.41 -0.32 -3.13
N LEU A 63 4.13 -0.03 -3.01
CA LEU A 63 3.10 -0.67 -3.80
C LEU A 63 2.74 0.13 -5.05
N LEU A 64 3.42 1.26 -5.29
CA LEU A 64 3.15 2.20 -6.39
C LEU A 64 1.64 2.30 -6.62
N THR A 65 0.89 2.61 -5.56
CA THR A 65 -0.57 2.41 -5.48
C THR A 65 -1.39 3.22 -6.48
N ASN A 66 -0.76 4.11 -7.25
CA ASN A 66 -1.34 4.73 -8.44
C ASN A 66 -0.96 4.03 -9.76
N GLY A 67 -0.55 2.77 -9.72
CA GLY A 67 -0.19 1.99 -10.90
C GLY A 67 0.93 2.58 -11.77
N GLY A 68 1.90 3.25 -11.15
CA GLY A 68 2.96 3.96 -11.85
C GLY A 68 2.51 5.27 -12.53
N GLU A 69 1.22 5.61 -12.47
CA GLU A 69 0.71 6.89 -12.92
C GLU A 69 0.82 7.89 -11.77
N SER A 70 1.89 8.68 -11.77
CA SER A 70 2.04 9.86 -10.92
C SER A 70 0.95 10.89 -11.22
N PHE A 71 -0.29 10.64 -10.81
CA PHE A 71 -1.32 11.68 -10.74
C PHE A 71 -1.17 12.46 -9.42
N ASP A 72 -0.13 13.29 -9.45
CA ASP A 72 0.10 14.63 -8.85
C ASP A 72 -0.28 15.00 -7.42
N ARG A 73 -1.12 14.28 -6.67
CA ARG A 73 -1.47 14.72 -5.30
C ARG A 73 -1.67 13.62 -4.27
N PHE A 74 -1.77 12.36 -4.64
CA PHE A 74 -2.13 11.31 -3.68
C PHE A 74 -1.05 10.26 -3.58
N LYS A 75 -0.79 9.85 -2.35
CA LYS A 75 0.09 8.74 -2.00
C LYS A 75 -0.67 7.81 -1.09
N SER A 76 -0.45 6.51 -1.25
CA SER A 76 -1.03 5.53 -0.34
C SER A 76 -0.11 4.34 -0.10
N PHE A 77 -0.30 3.71 1.05
CA PHE A 77 0.42 2.54 1.49
C PHE A 77 -0.57 1.48 1.95
N ILE A 78 -0.20 0.22 1.80
CA ILE A 78 -0.88 -0.90 2.44
C ILE A 78 0.16 -1.58 3.33
N ALA A 79 -0.14 -1.68 4.62
CA ALA A 79 0.70 -2.34 5.60
C ALA A 79 -0.13 -3.35 6.40
N MET A 80 0.53 -4.32 7.01
CA MET A 80 -0.12 -5.26 7.91
C MET A 80 0.56 -5.28 9.28
N ALA A 81 -0.25 -5.32 10.32
CA ALA A 81 0.21 -5.53 11.68
C ALA A 81 -0.87 -6.28 12.48
N ASN A 82 -0.47 -7.34 13.17
CA ASN A 82 -1.33 -8.16 14.02
C ASN A 82 -2.56 -8.69 13.26
N GLY A 83 -2.37 -9.10 12.00
CA GLY A 83 -3.45 -9.61 11.14
C GLY A 83 -4.45 -8.56 10.66
N GLN A 84 -4.24 -7.28 10.94
CA GLN A 84 -5.03 -6.18 10.39
C GLN A 84 -4.34 -5.54 9.19
N VAL A 85 -5.12 -5.31 8.12
CA VAL A 85 -4.68 -4.56 6.95
C VAL A 85 -4.96 -3.08 7.19
N ARG A 86 -3.93 -2.26 7.08
CA ARG A 86 -4.00 -0.80 7.22
C ARG A 86 -3.78 -0.16 5.87
N ILE A 87 -4.80 0.51 5.36
CA ILE A 87 -4.74 1.26 4.11
C ILE A 87 -4.57 2.73 4.49
N LEU A 88 -3.42 3.30 4.15
CA LEU A 88 -3.05 4.67 4.49
C LEU A 88 -3.06 5.51 3.22
N PHE A 89 -3.59 6.72 3.27
CA PHE A 89 -3.56 7.62 2.13
C PHE A 89 -3.54 9.08 2.58
N THR A 90 -2.93 9.94 1.76
CA THR A 90 -3.02 11.39 1.96
C THR A 90 -3.19 12.10 0.63
N GLU A 91 -3.80 13.27 0.68
CA GLU A 91 -3.65 14.31 -0.34
C GLU A 91 -2.45 15.19 0.05
N LEU A 92 -1.59 15.54 -0.91
CA LEU A 92 -0.47 16.46 -0.74
C LEU A 92 -1.01 17.76 -0.11
N SER A 93 -0.63 18.02 1.16
CA SER A 93 -1.09 19.09 2.07
C SER A 93 -2.18 18.77 3.10
N SER A 94 -2.66 17.53 3.16
CA SER A 94 -3.60 17.04 4.20
C SER A 94 -2.93 16.12 5.21
N GLU A 95 -3.54 16.01 6.39
CA GLU A 95 -3.15 15.01 7.39
C GLU A 95 -3.40 13.59 6.82
N PRO A 96 -2.46 12.64 6.99
CA PRO A 96 -2.66 11.28 6.52
C PRO A 96 -3.87 10.62 7.19
N VAL A 97 -4.69 9.97 6.37
CA VAL A 97 -5.85 9.20 6.81
C VAL A 97 -5.54 7.71 6.65
N GLY A 98 -6.12 6.89 7.53
CA GLY A 98 -5.98 5.45 7.44
C GLY A 98 -7.26 4.71 7.80
N VAL A 99 -7.43 3.53 7.21
CA VAL A 99 -8.53 2.61 7.50
C VAL A 99 -7.93 1.25 7.88
N CYS A 100 -8.46 0.66 8.95
CA CYS A 100 -8.15 -0.71 9.32
C CYS A 100 -9.24 -1.64 8.80
N VAL A 101 -8.84 -2.76 8.22
CA VAL A 101 -9.73 -3.81 7.72
C VAL A 101 -9.15 -5.15 8.17
N ASP A 102 -10.01 -6.07 8.57
CA ASP A 102 -9.57 -7.43 8.85
C ASP A 102 -9.01 -8.09 7.57
N LEU A 103 -7.92 -8.86 7.71
CA LEU A 103 -7.28 -9.52 6.56
C LEU A 103 -8.27 -10.37 5.75
N ALA A 104 -9.15 -11.11 6.43
CA ALA A 104 -10.14 -11.94 5.77
C ALA A 104 -11.13 -11.12 4.93
N GLU A 105 -11.59 -9.98 5.45
CA GLU A 105 -12.51 -9.08 4.76
C GLU A 105 -11.83 -8.40 3.56
N PHE A 106 -10.59 -7.94 3.74
CA PHE A 106 -9.79 -7.37 2.66
C PHE A 106 -9.60 -8.38 1.52
N VAL A 107 -9.17 -9.61 1.85
CA VAL A 107 -8.97 -10.70 0.89
C VAL A 107 -10.27 -11.01 0.15
N ALA A 108 -11.39 -11.15 0.87
CA ALA A 108 -12.68 -11.45 0.25
C ALA A 108 -13.12 -10.34 -0.70
N THR A 109 -12.99 -9.08 -0.30
CA THR A 109 -13.39 -7.90 -1.08
C THR A 109 -12.57 -7.77 -2.36
N VAL A 110 -11.24 -7.84 -2.26
CA VAL A 110 -10.35 -7.75 -3.43
C VAL A 110 -10.58 -8.93 -4.37
N THR A 111 -10.75 -10.15 -3.84
CA THR A 111 -11.06 -11.34 -4.66
C THR A 111 -12.37 -11.18 -5.42
N ALA A 112 -13.43 -10.69 -4.77
CA ALA A 112 -14.72 -10.45 -5.40
C ALA A 112 -14.62 -9.40 -6.52
N PHE A 113 -13.90 -8.30 -6.27
CA PHE A 113 -13.66 -7.26 -7.26
C PHE A 113 -12.88 -7.76 -8.48
N LEU A 114 -11.81 -8.52 -8.28
CA LEU A 114 -11.03 -9.13 -9.36
C LEU A 114 -11.87 -10.16 -10.15
N GLY A 115 -12.75 -10.90 -9.47
CA GLY A 115 -13.70 -11.80 -10.11
C GLY A 115 -14.69 -11.06 -11.02
N TRP A 116 -15.28 -9.97 -10.51
CA TRP A 116 -16.17 -9.10 -11.28
C TRP A 116 -15.46 -8.50 -12.50
N LEU A 117 -14.23 -7.97 -12.34
CA LEU A 117 -13.44 -7.43 -13.45
C LEU A 117 -13.22 -8.46 -14.57
N LYS A 118 -12.94 -9.72 -14.22
CA LYS A 118 -12.77 -10.81 -15.19
C LYS A 118 -14.05 -11.15 -15.94
N VAL A 119 -15.22 -10.96 -15.33
CA VAL A 119 -16.53 -11.14 -15.98
C VAL A 119 -16.81 -9.97 -16.94
N GLU A 120 -16.66 -8.73 -16.48
CA GLU A 120 -16.90 -7.55 -17.32
C GLU A 120 -15.97 -7.49 -18.53
N ALA A 121 -14.70 -7.85 -18.37
CA ALA A 121 -13.76 -7.92 -19.48
C ALA A 121 -14.19 -8.91 -20.58
N LYS A 122 -14.98 -9.94 -20.25
CA LYS A 122 -15.54 -10.89 -21.22
C LYS A 122 -16.83 -10.38 -21.87
N ASN A 123 -17.60 -9.55 -21.16
CA ASN A 123 -18.86 -8.99 -21.64
C ASN A 123 -18.67 -7.74 -22.52
N ALA A 124 -17.51 -7.09 -22.43
CA ALA A 124 -17.13 -5.95 -23.25
C ALA A 124 -16.53 -6.32 -24.63
N GLY A 125 -16.59 -7.61 -25.00
CA GLY A 125 -16.14 -8.16 -26.29
C GLY A 125 -17.28 -8.51 -27.23
#